data_AF-A0A9N8MFR4-F1
#
_entry.id   AF-A0A9N8MFR4-F1
#
_cell.length_a   1.000
_cell.length_b   1.000
_cell.length_c   1.000
_cell.angle_alpha   90.00
_cell.angle_beta   90.00
_cell.angle_gamma   90.00
#
_symmetry.space_group_name_H-M   'P 1'
#
loop_
_entity.id
_entity.type
_entity.pdbx_description
1 polymer ?
#
loop_
_entity_poly.entity_id
_entity_poly.type
_entity_poly.pdbx_seq_one_letter_code
_entity_poly.pdbx_strand_id
1 'polypeptide(L)'
;MKKLLLALGILYCFSISAQTLLSENFEAATFPSTWTRTTLVTSRPWDLSTVNFSGTTPQAIALRDNFTITGTNSATLDWIASANTANLTSPSFSLVGAASPSLKFNVVVGWSYMINQDLGDLVAQISTDGGLTWTTLWDEDTETGFTNDSDTNPDTDLYNTVAVQKSLVPYIGQANVRIRFQYTATNADAVAIDDVQVLAATLATDEVSRSITSIYPNPTKGEINIKSDKKIKSSEILDFTGKSILKSSSAKADISSLHKGNYIMQVEFTDGTSISEKIIKE
;
A
#
# COMPACT_ATOMS: atom_id res chain seq x y z
N MET A 1 49.52 -27.65 -1.42
CA MET A 1 48.81 -26.62 -2.20
C MET A 1 47.44 -26.42 -1.57
N LYS A 2 47.19 -25.23 -1.00
CA LYS A 2 45.95 -24.87 -0.30
C LYS A 2 44.80 -24.80 -1.30
N LYS A 3 43.72 -25.57 -1.10
CA LYS A 3 42.47 -25.37 -1.83
C LYS A 3 41.58 -24.46 -0.99
N LEU A 4 41.50 -23.20 -1.38
CA LEU A 4 40.48 -22.26 -0.90
C LEU A 4 39.14 -22.69 -1.49
N LEU A 5 38.20 -23.11 -0.65
CA LEU A 5 36.79 -23.24 -1.02
C LEU A 5 36.12 -21.89 -0.77
N LEU A 6 35.81 -21.19 -1.84
CA LEU A 6 35.03 -19.95 -1.84
C LEU A 6 33.55 -20.33 -1.60
N ALA A 7 33.03 -20.10 -0.39
CA ALA A 7 31.61 -20.24 -0.11
C ALA A 7 30.88 -19.01 -0.67
N LEU A 8 30.14 -19.21 -1.76
CA LEU A 8 29.24 -18.22 -2.34
C LEU A 8 28.07 -18.01 -1.36
N GLY A 9 28.11 -16.94 -0.57
CA GLY A 9 26.97 -16.52 0.24
C GLY A 9 25.85 -16.03 -0.68
N ILE A 10 24.78 -16.81 -0.80
CA ILE A 10 23.54 -16.35 -1.43
C ILE A 10 22.95 -15.30 -0.49
N LEU A 11 23.13 -14.03 -0.87
CA LEU A 11 22.44 -12.90 -0.27
C LEU A 11 20.98 -12.97 -0.75
N TYR A 12 20.09 -13.55 0.05
CA TYR A 12 18.65 -13.39 -0.17
C TYR A 12 18.30 -11.94 0.14
N CYS A 13 18.30 -11.09 -0.88
CA CYS A 13 17.59 -9.83 -0.84
C CYS A 13 16.09 -10.16 -0.81
N PHE A 14 15.50 -10.21 0.37
CA PHE A 14 14.04 -10.25 0.49
C PHE A 14 13.51 -8.89 0.07
N SER A 15 12.91 -8.83 -1.12
CA SER A 15 12.14 -7.68 -1.56
C SER A 15 10.88 -7.60 -0.70
N ILE A 16 10.69 -6.46 -0.02
CA ILE A 16 9.40 -6.09 0.54
C ILE A 16 8.45 -5.93 -0.64
N SER A 17 7.62 -6.92 -0.93
CA SER A 17 6.54 -6.74 -1.90
C SER A 17 5.47 -5.84 -1.27
N ALA A 18 4.95 -4.88 -2.04
CA ALA A 18 3.75 -4.16 -1.62
C ALA A 18 2.52 -5.02 -1.91
N GLN A 19 1.60 -5.11 -0.96
CA GLN A 19 0.26 -5.65 -1.15
C GLN A 19 -0.63 -4.56 -1.76
N THR A 20 -1.27 -4.86 -2.88
CA THR A 20 -2.28 -3.99 -3.49
C THR A 20 -3.65 -4.30 -2.91
N LEU A 21 -4.25 -3.32 -2.23
CA LEU A 21 -5.58 -3.43 -1.59
C LEU A 21 -6.69 -2.85 -2.46
N LEU A 22 -6.36 -1.84 -3.27
CA LEU A 22 -7.20 -1.24 -4.29
C LEU A 22 -6.28 -0.85 -5.45
N SER A 23 -6.72 -1.06 -6.69
CA SER A 23 -6.05 -0.55 -7.88
C SER A 23 -7.06 -0.34 -8.98
N GLU A 24 -7.04 0.84 -9.58
CA GLU A 24 -7.82 1.20 -10.76
C GLU A 24 -7.02 2.17 -11.61
N ASN A 25 -6.90 1.87 -12.90
CA ASN A 25 -6.19 2.69 -13.88
C ASN A 25 -7.09 3.18 -15.01
N PHE A 26 -8.40 2.90 -14.95
CA PHE A 26 -9.43 3.41 -15.87
C PHE A 26 -9.26 3.08 -17.37
N GLU A 27 -8.29 2.26 -17.74
CA GLU A 27 -7.98 1.89 -19.13
C GLU A 27 -9.00 0.96 -19.79
N ALA A 28 -10.00 0.49 -19.05
CA ALA A 28 -11.07 -0.31 -19.62
C ALA A 28 -11.90 0.49 -20.64
N ALA A 29 -12.50 -0.20 -21.61
CA ALA A 29 -13.36 0.44 -22.62
C ALA A 29 -14.64 1.07 -22.05
N THR A 30 -15.01 0.70 -20.83
CA THR A 30 -16.17 1.23 -20.12
C THR A 30 -15.79 1.53 -18.69
N PHE A 31 -16.41 2.56 -18.10
CA PHE A 31 -16.18 2.91 -16.71
C PHE A 31 -16.36 1.70 -15.77
N PRO A 32 -15.41 1.42 -14.85
CA PRO A 32 -15.46 0.27 -13.97
C PRO A 32 -16.78 0.16 -13.17
N SER A 33 -17.49 -0.97 -13.32
CA SER A 33 -18.80 -1.18 -12.67
C SER A 33 -18.73 -1.36 -11.15
N THR A 34 -17.54 -1.65 -10.63
CA THR A 34 -17.26 -1.74 -9.18
C THR A 34 -17.18 -0.38 -8.51
N TRP A 35 -16.96 0.69 -9.28
CA TRP A 35 -16.94 2.06 -8.81
C TRP A 35 -18.32 2.69 -8.93
N THR A 36 -18.72 3.42 -7.88
CA THR A 36 -20.02 4.08 -7.83
C THR A 36 -19.87 5.56 -8.19
N ARG A 37 -20.70 6.03 -9.11
CA ARG A 37 -20.74 7.42 -9.56
C ARG A 37 -22.05 8.07 -9.16
N THR A 38 -21.99 9.24 -8.56
CA THR A 38 -23.17 10.09 -8.32
C THR A 38 -22.87 11.50 -8.77
N THR A 39 -23.88 12.23 -9.21
CA THR A 39 -23.73 13.61 -9.69
C THR A 39 -25.05 14.35 -9.49
N LEU A 40 -25.00 15.65 -9.22
CA LEU A 40 -26.19 16.50 -9.24
C LEU A 40 -26.64 16.79 -10.67
N VAL A 41 -25.68 16.92 -11.61
CA VAL A 41 -25.97 17.17 -13.01
C VAL A 41 -25.71 15.91 -13.84
N THR A 42 -26.78 15.21 -14.23
CA THR A 42 -26.70 13.88 -14.88
C THR A 42 -25.98 13.88 -16.23
N SER A 43 -25.88 15.03 -16.91
CA SER A 43 -25.10 15.19 -18.15
C SER A 43 -23.61 15.40 -17.89
N ARG A 44 -23.20 15.54 -16.62
CA ARG A 44 -21.82 15.74 -16.16
C ARG A 44 -21.48 14.82 -14.99
N PRO A 45 -21.48 13.49 -15.20
CA PRO A 45 -20.93 12.55 -14.24
C PRO A 45 -19.41 12.46 -14.37
N TRP A 46 -18.76 11.86 -13.38
CA TRP A 46 -17.43 11.29 -13.58
C TRP A 46 -17.51 10.29 -14.73
N ASP A 47 -16.64 10.37 -15.73
CA ASP A 47 -16.58 9.38 -16.81
C ASP A 47 -15.16 9.27 -17.37
N LEU A 48 -14.94 8.39 -18.32
CA LEU A 48 -13.65 8.29 -18.98
C LEU A 48 -13.38 9.53 -19.83
N SER A 49 -12.11 9.95 -19.94
CA SER A 49 -11.71 11.11 -20.75
C SER A 49 -12.22 11.00 -22.20
N THR A 50 -12.23 9.80 -22.79
CA THR A 50 -12.78 9.55 -24.14
C THR A 50 -14.30 9.74 -24.26
N VAL A 51 -15.03 9.62 -23.15
CA VAL A 51 -16.49 9.82 -23.11
C VAL A 51 -16.81 11.30 -22.87
N ASN A 52 -16.22 11.89 -21.83
CA ASN A 52 -16.45 13.28 -21.48
C ASN A 52 -15.89 14.26 -22.53
N PHE A 53 -14.77 13.92 -23.17
CA PHE A 53 -14.12 14.72 -24.22
C PHE A 53 -14.16 13.98 -25.57
N SER A 54 -15.37 13.64 -26.02
CA SER A 54 -15.63 12.85 -27.23
C SER A 54 -15.54 13.64 -28.55
N GLY A 55 -15.30 14.95 -28.49
CA GLY A 55 -15.18 15.80 -29.68
C GLY A 55 -13.98 15.42 -30.57
N THR A 56 -14.11 15.68 -31.87
CA THR A 56 -13.11 15.35 -32.89
C THR A 56 -12.41 16.57 -33.48
N THR A 57 -12.73 17.78 -33.02
CA THR A 57 -12.01 18.99 -33.43
C THR A 57 -10.61 19.00 -32.82
N PRO A 58 -9.63 19.69 -33.41
CA PRO A 58 -8.30 19.81 -32.81
C PRO A 58 -8.34 20.32 -31.36
N GLN A 59 -9.25 21.25 -31.06
CA GLN A 59 -9.44 21.79 -29.72
C GLN A 59 -9.99 20.73 -28.74
N ALA A 60 -10.97 19.93 -29.17
CA ALA A 60 -11.52 18.87 -28.32
C ALA A 60 -10.52 17.73 -28.08
N ILE A 61 -9.68 17.42 -29.08
CA ILE A 61 -8.60 16.45 -28.93
C ILE A 61 -7.55 16.98 -27.95
N ALA A 62 -7.11 18.24 -28.10
CA ALA A 62 -6.16 18.85 -27.18
C ALA A 62 -6.69 18.88 -25.73
N LEU A 63 -7.97 19.21 -25.54
CA LEU A 63 -8.61 19.14 -24.22
C LEU A 63 -8.59 17.72 -23.66
N ARG A 64 -8.95 16.71 -24.45
CA ARG A 64 -8.90 15.31 -24.01
C ARG A 64 -7.48 14.90 -23.62
N ASP A 65 -6.49 15.29 -24.42
CA ASP A 65 -5.09 14.95 -24.19
C ASP A 65 -4.56 15.61 -22.90
N ASN A 66 -4.98 16.84 -22.60
CA ASN A 66 -4.64 17.53 -21.35
C ASN A 66 -5.19 16.84 -20.09
N PHE A 67 -6.33 16.16 -20.20
CA PHE A 67 -7.01 15.48 -19.09
C PHE A 67 -6.91 13.95 -19.15
N THR A 68 -6.06 13.40 -20.04
CA THR A 68 -5.72 11.97 -20.07
C THR A 68 -4.28 11.83 -19.55
N ILE A 69 -4.15 11.37 -18.31
CA ILE A 69 -2.89 11.34 -17.57
C ILE A 69 -1.96 10.24 -18.10
N THR A 70 -2.42 8.99 -18.09
CA THR A 70 -1.66 7.84 -18.60
C THR A 70 -2.55 7.04 -19.55
N GLY A 71 -1.98 6.50 -20.62
CA GLY A 71 -2.68 5.53 -21.47
C GLY A 71 -3.78 6.16 -22.32
N THR A 72 -4.96 5.54 -22.30
CA THR A 72 -6.10 5.86 -23.16
C THR A 72 -7.16 6.66 -22.43
N ASN A 73 -7.35 6.40 -21.13
CA ASN A 73 -8.47 6.89 -20.37
C ASN A 73 -8.04 7.22 -18.93
N SER A 74 -8.40 8.42 -18.49
CA SER A 74 -8.44 8.75 -17.06
C SER A 74 -9.88 8.93 -16.62
N ALA A 75 -10.14 8.90 -15.31
CA ALA A 75 -11.44 9.30 -14.79
C ALA A 75 -11.49 10.83 -14.72
N THR A 76 -12.46 11.43 -15.41
CA THR A 76 -12.55 12.88 -15.57
C THR A 76 -13.93 13.41 -15.22
N LEU A 77 -14.00 14.70 -14.95
CA LEU A 77 -15.24 15.46 -14.88
C LEU A 77 -15.09 16.69 -15.78
N ASP A 78 -16.01 16.88 -16.73
CA ASP A 78 -16.00 18.02 -17.65
C ASP A 78 -16.66 19.26 -17.03
N TRP A 79 -16.24 20.45 -17.48
CA TRP A 79 -16.75 21.74 -17.08
C TRP A 79 -18.27 21.86 -17.31
N ILE A 80 -18.92 22.60 -16.40
CA ILE A 80 -20.30 23.07 -16.57
C ILE A 80 -20.55 24.36 -15.79
N ALA A 81 -21.35 25.26 -16.39
CA ALA A 81 -21.71 26.53 -15.78
C ALA A 81 -22.62 26.40 -14.53
N SER A 82 -23.39 25.31 -14.42
CA SER A 82 -24.29 25.07 -13.29
C SER A 82 -23.55 24.46 -12.10
N ALA A 83 -24.07 24.67 -10.88
CA ALA A 83 -23.55 24.01 -9.69
C ALA A 83 -23.62 22.49 -9.84
N ASN A 84 -22.52 21.81 -9.57
CA ASN A 84 -22.44 20.35 -9.63
C ASN A 84 -21.63 19.81 -8.44
N THR A 85 -22.17 18.76 -7.81
CA THR A 85 -21.43 17.93 -6.87
C THR A 85 -21.41 16.52 -7.44
N ALA A 86 -20.22 16.01 -7.74
CA ALA A 86 -20.04 14.70 -8.35
C ALA A 86 -19.06 13.86 -7.52
N ASN A 87 -19.47 12.63 -7.20
CA ASN A 87 -18.68 11.69 -6.41
C ASN A 87 -18.30 10.47 -7.23
N LEU A 88 -17.04 10.10 -7.17
CA LEU A 88 -16.50 8.83 -7.63
C LEU A 88 -16.03 8.03 -6.42
N THR A 89 -16.73 6.94 -6.10
CA THR A 89 -16.50 6.13 -4.89
C THR A 89 -16.00 4.75 -5.24
N SER A 90 -14.90 4.34 -4.60
CA SER A 90 -14.29 3.02 -4.79
C SER A 90 -15.21 1.89 -4.32
N PRO A 91 -14.97 0.64 -4.78
CA PRO A 91 -15.44 -0.53 -4.06
C PRO A 91 -14.88 -0.54 -2.62
N SER A 92 -15.51 -1.34 -1.76
CA SER A 92 -15.02 -1.53 -0.40
C SER A 92 -13.74 -2.36 -0.40
N PHE A 93 -12.79 -2.00 0.46
CA PHE A 93 -11.60 -2.78 0.76
C PHE A 93 -11.32 -2.79 2.28
N SER A 94 -10.35 -3.59 2.71
CA SER A 94 -10.00 -3.75 4.12
C SER A 94 -8.57 -3.27 4.38
N LEU A 95 -8.39 -2.57 5.50
CA LEU A 95 -7.09 -2.20 6.08
C LEU A 95 -6.76 -3.07 7.31
N VAL A 96 -7.50 -4.15 7.55
CA VAL A 96 -7.20 -5.12 8.62
C VAL A 96 -5.87 -5.81 8.31
N GLY A 97 -4.90 -5.67 9.22
CA GLY A 97 -3.58 -6.27 9.07
C GLY A 97 -2.67 -5.59 8.05
N ALA A 98 -3.07 -4.45 7.47
CA ALA A 98 -2.22 -3.68 6.57
C ALA A 98 -1.06 -3.03 7.34
N ALA A 99 0.17 -3.16 6.83
CA ALA A 99 1.31 -2.38 7.34
C ALA A 99 1.55 -1.14 6.47
N SER A 100 1.64 0.02 7.12
CA SER A 100 1.95 1.31 6.46
C SER A 100 1.15 1.58 5.17
N PRO A 101 -0.19 1.45 5.18
CA PRO A 101 -0.99 1.66 3.98
C PRO A 101 -0.93 3.13 3.51
N SER A 102 -0.93 3.33 2.20
CA SER A 102 -1.02 4.66 1.58
C SER A 102 -1.93 4.66 0.37
N LEU A 103 -2.74 5.72 0.24
CA LEU A 103 -3.45 6.08 -0.99
C LEU A 103 -2.47 6.78 -1.94
N LYS A 104 -2.50 6.39 -3.21
CA LYS A 104 -1.77 7.02 -4.31
C LYS A 104 -2.71 7.24 -5.49
N PHE A 105 -2.54 8.37 -6.19
CA PHE A 105 -3.21 8.66 -7.44
C PHE A 105 -2.50 9.82 -8.14
N ASN A 106 -2.72 9.96 -9.44
CA ASN A 106 -2.33 11.11 -10.22
C ASN A 106 -3.54 12.03 -10.43
N VAL A 107 -3.32 13.33 -10.50
CA VAL A 107 -4.39 14.33 -10.66
C VAL A 107 -3.98 15.47 -11.58
N VAL A 108 -4.94 15.99 -12.33
CA VAL A 108 -4.86 17.22 -13.12
C VAL A 108 -6.08 18.07 -12.80
N VAL A 109 -5.85 19.36 -12.57
CA VAL A 109 -6.90 20.38 -12.39
C VAL A 109 -6.51 21.63 -13.20
N GLY A 110 -7.48 22.44 -13.61
CA GLY A 110 -7.22 23.75 -14.21
C GLY A 110 -6.74 24.77 -13.19
N TRP A 111 -5.51 25.26 -13.32
CA TRP A 111 -4.88 26.09 -12.29
C TRP A 111 -5.64 27.41 -12.07
N SER A 112 -6.08 28.07 -13.13
CA SER A 112 -6.72 29.38 -13.06
C SER A 112 -8.07 29.35 -12.35
N TYR A 113 -8.90 28.34 -12.61
CA TYR A 113 -10.25 28.28 -12.07
C TYR A 113 -10.38 27.45 -10.79
N MET A 114 -9.58 26.38 -10.64
CA MET A 114 -9.59 25.55 -9.43
C MET A 114 -8.68 26.18 -8.36
N ILE A 115 -7.40 26.45 -8.67
CA ILE A 115 -6.44 26.92 -7.66
C ILE A 115 -6.52 28.43 -7.39
N ASN A 116 -6.43 29.27 -8.42
CA ASN A 116 -6.25 30.71 -8.24
C ASN A 116 -7.56 31.42 -7.88
N GLN A 117 -8.61 31.13 -8.66
CA GLN A 117 -9.92 31.72 -8.44
C GLN A 117 -10.77 30.96 -7.42
N ASP A 118 -10.41 29.72 -7.09
CA ASP A 118 -11.11 28.90 -6.10
C ASP A 118 -12.62 28.81 -6.39
N LEU A 119 -12.96 28.44 -7.63
CA LEU A 119 -14.36 28.32 -8.09
C LEU A 119 -14.98 26.94 -7.80
N GLY A 120 -14.18 26.00 -7.30
CA GLY A 120 -14.64 24.67 -6.93
C GLY A 120 -13.54 23.82 -6.31
N ASP A 121 -13.97 22.79 -5.59
CA ASP A 121 -13.10 21.91 -4.82
C ASP A 121 -13.00 20.54 -5.49
N LEU A 122 -11.81 19.95 -5.48
CA LEU A 122 -11.60 18.51 -5.66
C LEU A 122 -10.91 17.92 -4.43
N VAL A 123 -11.62 17.05 -3.71
CA VAL A 123 -11.10 16.41 -2.50
C VAL A 123 -11.07 14.89 -2.61
N ALA A 124 -10.06 14.26 -2.00
CA ALA A 124 -10.04 12.82 -1.77
C ALA A 124 -10.34 12.52 -0.30
N GLN A 125 -11.27 11.61 -0.06
CA GLN A 125 -11.84 11.33 1.25
C GLN A 125 -11.86 9.83 1.52
N ILE A 126 -11.84 9.46 2.80
CA ILE A 126 -11.96 8.09 3.28
C ILE A 126 -13.20 7.91 4.13
N SER A 127 -13.83 6.77 3.99
CA SER A 127 -14.88 6.28 4.90
C SER A 127 -14.45 4.97 5.52
N THR A 128 -14.74 4.77 6.81
CA THR A 128 -14.50 3.53 7.55
C THR A 128 -15.78 2.81 7.95
N ASP A 129 -16.94 3.35 7.57
CA ASP A 129 -18.28 2.85 7.91
C ASP A 129 -19.09 2.49 6.65
N GLY A 130 -18.40 2.17 5.56
CA GLY A 130 -19.04 1.74 4.31
C GLY A 130 -19.63 2.87 3.46
N GLY A 131 -19.31 4.13 3.76
CA GLY A 131 -19.69 5.31 2.99
C GLY A 131 -20.70 6.22 3.67
N LEU A 132 -20.98 6.03 4.97
CA LEU A 132 -21.93 6.86 5.72
C LEU A 132 -21.29 8.18 6.15
N THR A 133 -20.06 8.13 6.67
CA THR A 133 -19.26 9.31 7.03
C THR A 133 -17.95 9.35 6.26
N TRP A 134 -17.42 10.57 6.06
CA TRP A 134 -16.26 10.83 5.22
C TRP A 134 -15.30 11.78 5.93
N THR A 135 -14.01 11.45 5.88
CA THR A 135 -12.90 12.28 6.38
C THR A 135 -12.00 12.67 5.21
N THR A 136 -11.65 13.95 5.07
CA THR A 136 -10.76 14.42 4.01
C THR A 136 -9.32 13.96 4.25
N LEU A 137 -8.72 13.36 3.22
CA LEU A 137 -7.31 12.93 3.18
C LEU A 137 -6.44 13.89 2.38
N TRP A 138 -7.02 14.49 1.35
CA TRP A 138 -6.37 15.37 0.40
C TRP A 138 -7.35 16.41 -0.10
N ASP A 139 -6.81 17.60 -0.29
CA ASP A 139 -7.49 18.78 -0.80
C ASP A 139 -6.58 19.43 -1.81
N GLU A 140 -7.11 19.73 -2.99
CA GLU A 140 -6.38 20.33 -4.10
C GLU A 140 -5.77 21.69 -3.69
N ASP A 141 -6.49 22.48 -2.88
CA ASP A 141 -6.09 23.84 -2.49
C ASP A 141 -4.75 23.87 -1.77
N THR A 142 -4.44 22.75 -1.11
CA THR A 142 -3.25 22.58 -0.28
C THR A 142 -2.17 21.77 -0.99
N GLU A 143 -2.46 21.25 -2.19
CA GLU A 143 -1.52 20.44 -2.94
C GLU A 143 -0.58 21.31 -3.76
N THR A 144 0.70 21.13 -3.48
CA THR A 144 1.76 21.82 -4.22
C THR A 144 2.05 21.06 -5.50
N GLY A 145 2.29 21.77 -6.60
CA GLY A 145 2.81 21.16 -7.83
C GLY A 145 1.99 21.46 -9.07
N PHE A 146 0.81 22.06 -8.94
CA PHE A 146 0.10 22.64 -10.07
C PHE A 146 0.84 23.88 -10.59
N THR A 147 0.94 24.00 -11.91
CA THR A 147 1.78 24.99 -12.59
C THR A 147 0.94 26.20 -12.98
N ASN A 148 1.45 27.38 -12.67
CA ASN A 148 0.97 28.65 -13.21
C ASN A 148 1.88 29.02 -14.40
N ASP A 149 1.32 29.12 -15.60
CA ASP A 149 2.06 29.54 -16.81
C ASP A 149 2.32 31.05 -16.89
N SER A 150 1.73 31.82 -15.97
CA SER A 150 1.87 33.27 -15.82
C SER A 150 1.41 34.09 -17.04
N ASP A 151 0.55 33.53 -17.90
CA ASP A 151 0.07 34.23 -19.10
C ASP A 151 -1.16 35.12 -18.84
N THR A 152 -1.75 35.03 -17.64
CA THR A 152 -2.95 35.77 -17.16
C THR A 152 -4.24 35.48 -17.93
N ASN A 153 -4.23 34.52 -18.84
CA ASN A 153 -5.38 34.13 -19.64
C ASN A 153 -5.88 32.73 -19.21
N PRO A 154 -7.00 32.65 -18.47
CA PRO A 154 -7.48 31.37 -17.96
C PRO A 154 -7.93 30.39 -19.06
N ASP A 155 -8.10 30.85 -20.31
CA ASP A 155 -8.47 30.01 -21.44
C ASP A 155 -7.26 29.30 -22.09
N THR A 156 -6.03 29.63 -21.70
CA THR A 156 -4.79 29.03 -22.24
C THR A 156 -3.95 28.29 -21.20
N ASP A 157 -4.57 27.96 -20.06
CA ASP A 157 -3.94 27.26 -18.94
C ASP A 157 -3.08 26.07 -19.37
N LEU A 158 -1.85 26.03 -18.85
CA LEU A 158 -1.01 24.85 -18.91
C LEU A 158 -1.42 23.83 -17.84
N TYR A 159 -1.80 22.64 -18.28
CA TYR A 159 -2.13 21.52 -17.39
C TYR A 159 -0.89 20.66 -17.12
N ASN A 160 -0.71 20.28 -15.86
CA ASN A 160 0.31 19.30 -15.48
C ASN A 160 -0.23 18.27 -14.50
N THR A 161 0.34 17.07 -14.58
CA THR A 161 0.03 15.99 -13.65
C THR A 161 0.75 16.19 -12.33
N VAL A 162 0.02 16.04 -11.22
CA VAL A 162 0.55 15.96 -9.86
C VAL A 162 0.34 14.55 -9.32
N ALA A 163 1.40 13.96 -8.75
CA ALA A 163 1.33 12.65 -8.13
C ALA A 163 1.10 12.80 -6.61
N VAL A 164 -0.05 12.33 -6.13
CA VAL A 164 -0.45 12.45 -4.73
C VAL A 164 -0.22 11.15 -3.98
N GLN A 165 0.33 11.24 -2.77
CA GLN A 165 0.41 10.13 -1.82
C GLN A 165 -0.03 10.56 -0.42
N LYS A 166 -1.02 9.88 0.16
CA LYS A 166 -1.49 10.13 1.53
C LYS A 166 -1.41 8.88 2.39
N SER A 167 -0.92 9.05 3.62
CA SER A 167 -0.85 7.96 4.60
C SER A 167 -2.24 7.57 5.07
N LEU A 168 -2.49 6.26 5.12
CA LEU A 168 -3.71 5.67 5.69
C LEU A 168 -3.44 4.96 7.02
N VAL A 169 -2.25 5.12 7.60
CA VAL A 169 -1.85 4.50 8.88
C VAL A 169 -2.89 4.69 10.00
N PRO A 170 -3.54 5.86 10.17
CA PRO A 170 -4.56 6.04 11.20
C PRO A 170 -5.79 5.13 11.06
N TYR A 171 -6.00 4.53 9.89
CA TYR A 171 -7.17 3.73 9.54
C TYR A 171 -6.87 2.21 9.49
N ILE A 172 -5.68 1.78 9.91
CA ILE A 172 -5.35 0.35 10.05
C ILE A 172 -6.37 -0.33 10.98
N GLY A 173 -6.78 -1.56 10.62
CA GLY A 173 -7.77 -2.32 11.38
C GLY A 173 -9.23 -2.11 10.95
N GLN A 174 -9.49 -1.15 10.07
CA GLN A 174 -10.83 -0.91 9.52
C GLN A 174 -11.13 -1.89 8.39
N ALA A 175 -12.28 -2.56 8.43
CA ALA A 175 -12.62 -3.63 7.48
C ALA A 175 -13.50 -3.19 6.30
N ASN A 176 -14.21 -2.06 6.45
CA ASN A 176 -15.19 -1.56 5.47
C ASN A 176 -14.80 -0.16 5.00
N VAL A 177 -13.65 -0.09 4.33
CA VAL A 177 -13.03 1.16 3.90
C VAL A 177 -13.39 1.48 2.45
N ARG A 178 -13.67 2.75 2.17
CA ARG A 178 -13.86 3.28 0.81
C ARG A 178 -13.08 4.58 0.63
N ILE A 179 -12.63 4.84 -0.60
CA ILE A 179 -12.11 6.14 -1.02
C ILE A 179 -13.15 6.81 -1.91
N ARG A 180 -13.31 8.13 -1.76
CA ARG A 180 -14.14 8.97 -2.62
C ARG A 180 -13.34 10.15 -3.12
N PHE A 181 -13.45 10.41 -4.42
CA PHE A 181 -13.08 11.68 -5.03
C PHE A 181 -14.37 12.49 -5.21
N GLN A 182 -14.45 13.63 -4.56
CA GLN A 182 -15.60 14.52 -4.63
C GLN A 182 -15.19 15.82 -5.30
N TYR A 183 -15.88 16.14 -6.38
CA TYR A 183 -15.82 17.44 -7.03
C TYR A 183 -17.05 18.24 -6.61
N THR A 184 -16.86 19.50 -6.21
CA THR A 184 -17.94 20.44 -5.89
C THR A 184 -17.61 21.79 -6.51
N ALA A 185 -18.32 22.19 -7.56
CA ALA A 185 -18.02 23.46 -8.20
C ALA A 185 -19.24 24.11 -8.85
N THR A 186 -19.10 25.41 -9.16
CA THR A 186 -20.00 26.13 -10.07
C THR A 186 -19.17 26.91 -11.07
N ASN A 187 -19.25 26.55 -12.36
CA ASN A 187 -18.50 27.24 -13.41
C ASN A 187 -16.97 27.24 -13.18
N ALA A 188 -16.43 26.14 -12.64
CA ALA A 188 -14.99 25.89 -12.52
C ALA A 188 -14.52 24.88 -13.57
N ASP A 189 -13.21 24.64 -13.67
CA ASP A 189 -12.63 23.80 -14.71
C ASP A 189 -12.97 22.31 -14.58
N ALA A 190 -12.64 21.58 -15.64
CA ALA A 190 -12.55 20.14 -15.65
C ALA A 190 -11.43 19.64 -14.72
N VAL A 191 -11.56 18.38 -14.30
CA VAL A 191 -10.56 17.68 -13.49
C VAL A 191 -10.37 16.25 -14.00
N ALA A 192 -9.20 15.68 -13.74
CA ALA A 192 -8.90 14.29 -14.01
C ALA A 192 -8.14 13.64 -12.85
N ILE A 193 -8.44 12.37 -12.60
CA ILE A 193 -7.63 11.50 -11.74
C ILE A 193 -7.30 10.20 -12.46
N ASP A 194 -6.17 9.59 -12.10
CA ASP A 194 -5.73 8.33 -12.68
C ASP A 194 -4.84 7.53 -11.72
N ASP A 195 -4.58 6.27 -12.08
CA ASP A 195 -3.68 5.36 -11.37
C ASP A 195 -3.97 5.27 -9.86
N VAL A 196 -5.25 5.16 -9.50
CA VAL A 196 -5.69 5.14 -8.11
C VAL A 196 -5.33 3.80 -7.47
N GLN A 197 -4.49 3.85 -6.44
CA GLN A 197 -4.00 2.69 -5.72
C GLN A 197 -4.06 2.87 -4.20
N VAL A 198 -4.41 1.80 -3.50
CA VAL A 198 -4.11 1.66 -2.08
C VAL A 198 -3.13 0.52 -1.92
N LEU A 199 -1.92 0.86 -1.49
CA LEU A 199 -0.83 -0.09 -1.29
C LEU A 199 -0.51 -0.18 0.20
N ALA A 200 -0.21 -1.38 0.68
CA ALA A 200 0.34 -1.63 2.00
C ALA A 200 1.66 -2.39 1.87
N ALA A 201 2.58 -2.20 2.82
CA ALA A 201 3.71 -3.11 2.93
C ALA A 201 3.19 -4.51 3.30
N THR A 202 3.75 -5.55 2.70
CA THR A 202 3.55 -6.89 3.25
C THR A 202 4.34 -6.96 4.55
N LEU A 203 3.72 -7.31 5.68
CA LEU A 203 4.49 -7.73 6.85
C LEU A 203 5.24 -9.00 6.44
N ALA A 204 6.52 -8.88 6.11
CA ALA A 204 7.43 -9.97 6.39
C ALA A 204 7.38 -10.14 7.91
N THR A 205 7.04 -11.33 8.39
CA THR A 205 7.35 -11.67 9.78
C THR A 205 8.87 -11.54 9.90
N ASP A 206 9.35 -10.51 10.56
CA ASP A 206 10.76 -10.39 10.91
C ASP A 206 11.17 -11.71 11.58
N GLU A 207 12.01 -12.51 10.93
CA GLU A 207 12.81 -13.45 11.67
C GLU A 207 13.63 -12.62 12.65
N VAL A 208 13.34 -12.83 13.93
CA VAL A 208 14.00 -12.23 15.10
C VAL A 208 15.45 -11.88 14.76
N SER A 209 15.74 -10.58 14.78
CA SER A 209 17.07 -9.99 14.65
C SER A 209 18.13 -10.92 15.24
N ARG A 210 19.02 -11.42 14.39
CA ARG A 210 20.18 -12.25 14.77
C ARG A 210 21.03 -11.54 15.84
N SER A 211 20.71 -11.74 17.11
CA SER A 211 21.76 -11.98 18.11
C SER A 211 22.56 -13.19 17.64
N ILE A 212 23.88 -13.23 17.84
CA ILE A 212 24.74 -14.35 17.42
C ILE A 212 24.41 -15.55 18.31
N THR A 213 23.25 -16.16 18.06
CA THR A 213 22.81 -17.37 18.71
C THR A 213 22.72 -18.46 17.65
N SER A 214 23.49 -19.54 17.83
CA SER A 214 23.45 -20.70 16.95
C SER A 214 23.35 -21.98 17.77
N ILE A 215 22.56 -22.93 17.26
CA ILE A 215 22.40 -24.24 17.87
C ILE A 215 23.08 -25.29 16.99
N TYR A 216 24.04 -26.04 17.54
CA TYR A 216 24.86 -26.97 16.76
C TYR A 216 25.39 -28.17 17.59
N PRO A 217 25.76 -29.28 16.92
CA PRO A 217 25.52 -29.57 15.51
C PRO A 217 24.02 -29.74 15.22
N ASN A 218 23.60 -29.39 14.01
CA ASN A 218 22.27 -29.67 13.50
C ASN A 218 22.40 -30.02 12.00
N PRO A 219 22.18 -31.28 11.58
CA PRO A 219 21.70 -32.42 12.36
C PRO A 219 22.64 -32.88 13.50
N THR A 220 22.10 -33.56 14.52
CA THR A 220 22.85 -34.09 15.68
C THR A 220 22.63 -35.59 15.89
N LYS A 221 23.61 -36.26 16.49
CA LYS A 221 23.48 -37.64 16.99
C LYS A 221 22.98 -37.73 18.43
N GLY A 222 22.87 -36.61 19.15
CA GLY A 222 22.40 -36.57 20.53
C GLY A 222 22.77 -35.30 21.26
N GLU A 223 24.02 -34.86 21.17
CA GLU A 223 24.49 -33.67 21.89
C GLU A 223 24.25 -32.38 21.09
N ILE A 224 23.73 -31.36 21.76
CA ILE A 224 23.42 -30.04 21.19
C ILE A 224 24.06 -28.97 22.07
N ASN A 225 24.68 -27.98 21.44
CA ASN A 225 25.24 -26.82 22.08
C ASN A 225 24.53 -25.55 21.59
N ILE A 226 24.30 -24.62 22.51
CA ILE A 226 23.76 -23.29 22.26
C ILE A 226 24.92 -22.31 22.40
N LYS A 227 25.37 -21.71 21.31
CA LYS A 227 26.27 -20.56 21.36
C LYS A 227 25.40 -19.33 21.37
N SER A 228 25.56 -18.46 22.36
CA SER A 228 24.88 -17.18 22.45
C SER A 228 25.79 -16.17 23.14
N ASP A 229 25.67 -14.89 22.76
CA ASP A 229 26.19 -13.75 23.51
C ASP A 229 25.31 -13.38 24.72
N LYS A 230 24.09 -13.93 24.79
CA LYS A 230 23.13 -13.72 25.87
C LYS A 230 23.17 -14.83 26.90
N LYS A 231 22.92 -14.48 28.16
CA LYS A 231 22.83 -15.44 29.26
C LYS A 231 21.52 -16.22 29.16
N ILE A 232 21.63 -17.54 29.07
CA ILE A 232 20.49 -18.46 28.99
C ILE A 232 19.79 -18.52 30.35
N LYS A 233 18.47 -18.33 30.33
CA LYS A 233 17.57 -18.53 31.47
C LYS A 233 17.07 -19.98 31.49
N SER A 234 16.57 -20.46 30.35
CA SER A 234 16.11 -21.84 30.16
C SER A 234 16.19 -22.27 28.71
N SER A 235 16.31 -23.56 28.49
CA SER A 235 16.21 -24.22 27.19
C SER A 235 15.26 -25.41 27.30
N GLU A 236 14.47 -25.64 26.27
CA GLU A 236 13.44 -26.66 26.23
C GLU A 236 13.42 -27.35 24.86
N ILE A 237 13.28 -28.67 24.86
CA ILE A 237 13.05 -29.48 23.66
C ILE A 237 11.59 -29.89 23.62
N LEU A 238 10.92 -29.57 22.52
CA LEU A 238 9.53 -29.88 22.24
C LEU A 238 9.44 -30.91 21.12
N ASP A 239 8.42 -31.78 21.19
CA ASP A 239 8.02 -32.58 20.03
C ASP A 239 7.20 -31.75 19.02
N PHE A 240 6.84 -32.37 17.89
CA PHE A 240 6.04 -31.73 16.85
C PHE A 240 4.61 -31.35 17.29
N THR A 241 4.13 -31.87 18.43
CA THR A 241 2.84 -31.49 19.02
C THR A 241 2.95 -30.33 20.01
N GLY A 242 4.17 -29.81 20.23
CA GLY A 242 4.45 -28.76 21.20
C GLY A 242 4.57 -29.27 22.64
N LYS A 243 4.63 -30.58 22.85
CA LYS A 243 4.80 -31.17 24.19
C LYS A 243 6.25 -31.08 24.61
N SER A 244 6.45 -30.59 25.84
CA SER A 244 7.74 -30.59 26.54
C SER A 244 8.30 -32.00 26.69
N ILE A 245 9.48 -32.25 26.13
CA ILE A 245 10.20 -33.51 26.29
C ILE A 245 11.33 -33.35 27.31
N LEU A 246 12.12 -32.27 27.19
CA LEU A 246 13.26 -32.00 28.06
C LEU A 246 13.35 -30.51 28.38
N LYS A 247 13.68 -30.18 29.63
CA LYS A 247 14.00 -28.82 30.07
C LYS A 247 15.38 -28.79 30.70
N SER A 248 16.13 -27.73 30.41
CA SER A 248 17.46 -27.48 30.93
C SER A 248 17.63 -25.98 31.15
N SER A 249 18.63 -25.59 31.93
CA SER A 249 19.10 -24.20 32.03
C SER A 249 20.54 -24.07 31.53
N SER A 250 21.05 -25.12 30.88
CA SER A 250 22.42 -25.22 30.39
C SER A 250 22.51 -24.83 28.92
N ALA A 251 23.69 -24.35 28.52
CA ALA A 251 24.09 -24.15 27.12
C ALA A 251 24.28 -25.49 26.36
N LYS A 252 24.06 -26.63 27.03
CA LYS A 252 24.13 -27.97 26.46
C LYS A 252 22.84 -28.73 26.73
N ALA A 253 22.38 -29.48 25.72
CA ALA A 253 21.28 -30.41 25.82
C ALA A 253 21.70 -31.76 25.24
N ASP A 254 21.31 -32.85 25.90
CA ASP A 254 21.51 -34.21 25.42
C ASP A 254 20.15 -34.82 25.08
N ILE A 255 19.97 -35.14 23.80
CA ILE A 255 18.79 -35.79 23.22
C ILE A 255 19.12 -37.16 22.63
N SER A 256 20.23 -37.77 23.04
CA SER A 256 20.68 -39.10 22.57
C SER A 256 19.62 -40.19 22.78
N SER A 257 18.82 -40.07 23.84
CA SER A 257 17.73 -41.00 24.16
C SER A 257 16.47 -40.81 23.30
N LEU A 258 16.39 -39.76 22.49
CA LEU A 258 15.22 -39.49 21.64
C LEU A 258 15.33 -40.25 20.31
N HIS A 259 14.18 -40.66 19.77
CA HIS A 259 14.10 -41.28 18.45
C HIS A 259 14.53 -40.28 17.36
N LYS A 260 14.99 -40.81 16.22
CA LYS A 260 15.31 -40.00 15.03
C LYS A 260 14.08 -39.22 14.59
N GLY A 261 14.24 -37.94 14.28
CA GLY A 261 13.12 -37.07 13.95
C GLY A 261 13.40 -35.59 14.08
N ASN A 262 12.36 -34.78 13.84
CA ASN A 262 12.40 -33.34 14.00
C ASN A 262 11.91 -32.95 15.39
N TYR A 263 12.62 -32.02 16.02
CA TYR A 263 12.28 -31.44 17.32
C TYR A 263 12.39 -29.92 17.23
N ILE A 264 11.79 -29.21 18.18
CA ILE A 264 11.96 -27.75 18.32
C ILE A 264 12.72 -27.50 19.61
N MET A 265 13.80 -26.73 19.52
CA MET A 265 14.54 -26.23 20.67
C MET A 265 14.16 -24.78 20.91
N GLN A 266 13.54 -24.51 22.05
CA GLN A 266 13.24 -23.16 22.51
C GLN A 266 14.27 -22.74 23.56
N VAL A 267 14.81 -21.53 23.45
CA VAL A 267 15.77 -20.97 24.41
C VAL A 267 15.24 -19.61 24.86
N GLU A 268 15.09 -19.44 26.17
CA GLU A 268 14.75 -18.18 26.82
C GLU A 268 16.00 -17.58 27.45
N PHE A 269 16.22 -16.29 27.26
CA PHE A 269 17.35 -15.55 27.81
C PHE A 269 16.93 -14.72 29.03
N THR A 270 17.91 -14.35 29.85
CA THR A 270 17.63 -13.57 31.06
C THR A 270 17.17 -12.13 30.77
N ASP A 271 17.41 -11.63 29.54
CA ASP A 271 16.93 -10.33 29.08
C ASP A 271 15.44 -10.36 28.65
N GLY A 272 14.78 -11.52 28.75
CA GLY A 272 13.38 -11.72 28.36
C GLY A 272 13.18 -12.07 26.89
N THR A 273 14.24 -12.09 26.07
CA THR A 273 14.15 -12.54 24.68
C THR A 273 14.15 -14.07 24.59
N SER A 274 13.60 -14.62 23.51
CA SER A 274 13.60 -16.06 23.25
C SER A 274 13.85 -16.38 21.79
N ILE A 275 14.47 -17.53 21.53
CA ILE A 275 14.61 -18.10 20.18
C ILE A 275 13.97 -19.49 20.12
N SER A 276 13.55 -19.89 18.92
CA SER A 276 13.03 -21.23 18.64
C SER A 276 13.66 -21.74 17.36
N GLU A 277 14.33 -22.88 17.43
CA GLU A 277 15.11 -23.45 16.32
C GLU A 277 14.72 -24.91 16.08
N LYS A 278 14.60 -25.29 14.81
CA LYS A 278 14.33 -26.68 14.43
C LYS A 278 15.60 -27.52 14.55
N ILE A 279 15.53 -28.64 15.25
CA ILE A 279 16.62 -29.60 15.40
C ILE A 279 16.28 -30.92 14.71
N ILE A 280 17.27 -31.50 14.01
CA ILE A 280 17.17 -32.80 13.33
C ILE A 280 18.03 -33.82 14.08
N LYS A 281 17.40 -34.86 14.65
CA LYS A 281 18.08 -35.98 15.31
C LYS A 281 18.24 -37.14 14.33
N GLU A 282 19.49 -37.57 14.13
CA GLU A 282 19.87 -38.73 13.31
C GLU A 282 20.15 -40.00 14.11
#